data_AF-A0A7S1ZDF0-F1
#
_entry.id   AF-A0A7S1ZDF0-F1
#
_cell.length_a   1.000
_cell.length_b   1.000
_cell.length_c   1.000
_cell.angle_alpha   90.00
_cell.angle_beta   90.00
_cell.angle_gamma   90.00
#
_symmetry.space_group_name_H-M   'P 1'
#
loop_
_entity.id
_entity.type
_entity.pdbx_description
1 polymer ?
#
loop_
_entity_poly.entity_id
_entity_poly.type
_entity_poly.pdbx_seq_one_letter_code
_entity_poly.pdbx_strand_id
1 'polypeptide(L)'
;AGPDPWPRSLASFLSRMHWRSHFIQKLETEPTMEKRDLCPAYQHLRRQPGDWDEVKYRAWVTGNTGYPFVDACVRCLHRHGWINFRMRAMLVSFACHNLWLDWKGIAPHLARLFLDYEPGIHYTQ
;
A
#
# COMPACT_ATOMS: atom_id res chain seq x y z
N ALA A 1 -27.57 -27.24 16.05
CA ALA A 1 -26.93 -25.95 15.73
C ALA A 1 -25.41 -26.17 15.69
N GLY A 2 -24.72 -25.75 14.63
CA GLY A 2 -23.25 -25.84 14.59
C GLY A 2 -22.59 -24.95 15.66
N PRO A 3 -21.29 -25.12 15.93
CA PRO A 3 -20.60 -24.26 16.89
C PRO A 3 -20.72 -22.78 16.46
N ASP A 4 -20.98 -21.91 17.44
CA ASP A 4 -21.10 -20.47 17.22
C ASP A 4 -19.83 -19.93 16.53
N PRO A 5 -19.93 -19.29 15.35
CA PRO A 5 -18.77 -18.74 14.64
C PRO A 5 -18.19 -17.48 15.30
N TRP A 6 -18.87 -16.92 16.30
CA TRP A 6 -18.50 -15.65 16.92
C TRP A 6 -17.12 -15.63 17.58
N PRO A 7 -16.70 -16.65 18.38
CA PRO A 7 -15.39 -16.65 19.01
C PRO A 7 -14.24 -16.59 17.99
N ARG A 8 -14.38 -17.28 16.86
CA ARG A 8 -13.38 -17.26 15.78
C ARG A 8 -13.30 -15.88 15.11
N SER A 9 -14.44 -15.26 14.87
CA SER A 9 -14.53 -13.93 14.26
C SER A 9 -13.93 -12.87 15.19
N LEU A 10 -14.22 -12.95 16.49
CA LEU A 10 -13.64 -12.06 17.50
C LEU A 10 -12.13 -12.24 17.62
N ALA A 11 -11.62 -13.48 17.64
CA ALA A 11 -10.19 -13.74 17.64
C ALA A 11 -9.49 -13.15 16.40
N SER A 12 -10.15 -13.25 15.23
CA SER A 12 -9.65 -12.67 13.97
C SER A 12 -9.59 -11.14 14.03
N PHE A 13 -10.60 -10.50 14.63
CA PHE A 13 -10.64 -9.06 14.84
C PHE A 13 -9.55 -8.60 15.82
N LEU A 14 -9.41 -9.27 16.97
CA LEU A 14 -8.36 -9.01 17.95
C LEU A 14 -6.96 -9.15 17.34
N SER A 15 -6.76 -10.16 16.49
CA SER A 15 -5.51 -10.30 15.73
C SER A 15 -5.23 -9.05 14.90
N ARG A 16 -6.22 -8.49 14.19
CA ARG A 16 -6.03 -7.26 13.39
C ARG A 16 -5.70 -6.04 14.24
N MET A 17 -6.23 -5.96 15.46
CA MET A 17 -5.84 -4.91 16.43
C MET A 17 -4.37 -5.06 16.84
N HIS A 18 -3.90 -6.28 17.10
CA HIS A 18 -2.47 -6.52 17.37
C HIS A 18 -1.59 -6.18 16.17
N TRP A 19 -2.01 -6.50 14.94
CA TRP A 19 -1.28 -6.11 13.73
C TRP A 19 -1.13 -4.59 13.60
N ARG A 20 -2.18 -3.82 13.90
CA ARG A 20 -2.10 -2.35 13.95
C ARG A 20 -1.01 -1.89 14.92
N SER A 21 -1.04 -2.37 16.17
CA SER A 21 -0.04 -1.99 17.17
C SER A 21 1.38 -2.41 16.77
N HIS A 22 1.52 -3.61 16.20
CA HIS A 22 2.81 -4.12 15.72
C HIS A 22 3.43 -3.23 14.65
N PHE A 23 2.65 -2.76 13.68
CA PHE A 23 3.18 -1.92 12.60
C PHE A 23 3.58 -0.51 13.05
N ILE A 24 2.82 0.07 13.99
CA ILE A 24 3.20 1.34 14.64
C ILE A 24 4.54 1.16 15.37
N GLN A 25 4.65 0.14 16.22
CA GLN A 25 5.89 -0.17 16.95
C GLN A 25 7.08 -0.44 16.02
N LYS A 26 6.83 -1.11 14.89
CA LYS A 26 7.87 -1.38 13.89
C LYS A 26 8.44 -0.09 13.32
N LEU A 27 7.60 0.89 12.99
CA LEU A 27 8.06 2.19 12.51
C LEU A 27 8.80 2.96 13.61
N GLU A 28 8.33 2.91 14.85
CA GLU A 28 9.03 3.53 15.99
C GLU A 28 10.42 2.93 16.20
N THR A 29 10.57 1.61 15.96
CA THR A 29 11.84 0.90 16.11
C THR A 29 12.78 1.11 14.92
N GLU A 30 12.24 1.21 13.70
CA GLU A 30 13.00 1.44 12.46
C GLU A 30 12.44 2.63 11.66
N PRO A 31 12.65 3.88 12.12
CA PRO A 31 12.07 5.06 11.47
C PRO A 31 12.58 5.29 10.04
N THR A 32 13.73 4.70 9.67
CA THR A 32 14.30 4.91 8.34
C THR A 32 13.54 4.19 7.23
N MET A 33 12.63 3.27 7.58
CA MET A 33 11.84 2.50 6.62
C MET A 33 10.91 3.36 5.75
N GLU A 34 10.55 4.58 6.18
CA GLU A 34 9.79 5.52 5.35
C GLU A 34 10.66 6.17 4.24
N LYS A 35 12.00 6.09 4.36
CA LYS A 35 12.96 6.78 3.46
C LYS A 35 13.88 5.83 2.70
N ARG A 36 14.08 4.61 3.22
CA ARG A 36 15.08 3.64 2.72
C ARG A 36 14.42 2.30 2.49
N ASP A 37 14.93 1.58 1.50
CA ASP A 37 14.48 0.21 1.25
C ASP A 37 14.91 -0.67 2.42
N LEU A 38 13.98 -1.47 2.94
CA LEU A 38 14.26 -2.41 4.04
C LEU A 38 15.35 -3.42 3.67
N CYS A 39 15.39 -3.85 2.41
CA CYS A 39 16.47 -4.67 1.88
C CYS A 39 17.44 -3.77 1.08
N PRO A 40 18.69 -3.59 1.55
CA PRO A 40 19.67 -2.73 0.88
C PRO A 40 19.94 -3.10 -0.58
N ALA A 41 19.78 -4.38 -0.95
CA ALA A 41 19.97 -4.85 -2.32
C ALA A 41 19.03 -4.18 -3.34
N TYR A 42 17.90 -3.60 -2.92
CA TYR A 42 16.95 -2.93 -3.81
C TYR A 42 17.21 -1.43 -4.03
N GLN A 43 18.23 -0.85 -3.36
CA GLN A 43 18.45 0.60 -3.38
C GLN A 43 18.63 1.20 -4.79
N HIS A 44 19.13 0.42 -5.74
CA HIS A 44 19.46 0.87 -7.09
C HIS A 44 18.60 0.23 -8.20
N LEU A 45 17.57 -0.56 -7.83
CA LEU A 45 16.81 -1.37 -8.80
C LEU A 45 15.90 -0.56 -9.73
N ARG A 46 15.34 0.57 -9.24
CA ARG A 46 14.33 1.39 -9.94
C ARG A 46 14.64 2.90 -9.91
N ARG A 47 15.92 3.23 -9.78
CA ARG A 47 16.41 4.61 -9.59
C ARG A 47 17.55 4.96 -10.55
N GLN A 48 17.65 4.24 -11.66
CA GLN A 48 18.54 4.60 -12.75
C GLN A 48 17.95 5.76 -13.56
N PRO A 49 18.79 6.57 -14.22
CA PRO A 49 18.30 7.58 -15.14
C PRO A 49 17.37 6.97 -16.20
N GLY A 50 16.14 7.48 -16.29
CA GLY A 50 15.13 7.00 -17.25
C GLY A 50 14.17 5.92 -16.72
N ASP A 51 14.36 5.39 -15.51
CA ASP A 51 13.45 4.38 -14.94
C ASP A 51 12.05 4.96 -14.63
N TRP A 52 11.97 6.25 -14.32
CA TRP A 52 10.71 6.90 -14.00
C TRP A 52 9.91 7.24 -15.26
N ASP A 53 8.80 6.53 -15.44
CA ASP A 53 7.85 6.77 -16.53
C ASP A 53 6.65 7.59 -16.02
N GLU A 54 6.71 8.91 -16.27
CA GLU A 54 5.66 9.85 -15.83
C GLU A 54 4.30 9.53 -16.47
N VAL A 55 4.27 8.97 -17.69
CA VAL A 55 3.02 8.62 -18.37
C VAL A 55 2.33 7.48 -17.63
N LYS A 56 3.08 6.43 -17.29
CA LYS A 56 2.56 5.31 -16.48
C LYS A 56 2.14 5.76 -15.09
N TYR A 57 2.92 6.64 -14.45
CA TYR A 57 2.57 7.19 -13.15
C TYR A 57 1.23 7.95 -13.21
N ARG A 58 1.02 8.82 -14.19
CA ARG A 58 -0.24 9.57 -14.36
C ARG A 58 -1.41 8.66 -14.67
N ALA A 59 -1.23 7.67 -15.54
CA ALA A 59 -2.25 6.68 -15.84
C ALA A 59 -2.68 5.93 -14.57
N TRP A 60 -1.73 5.51 -13.73
CA TRP A 60 -2.01 4.83 -12.47
C TRP A 60 -2.70 5.74 -11.44
N VAL A 61 -2.17 6.95 -11.21
CA VAL A 61 -2.75 7.93 -10.28
C VAL A 61 -4.19 8.29 -10.66
N THR A 62 -4.53 8.32 -11.95
CA THR A 62 -5.89 8.69 -12.40
C THR A 62 -6.82 7.49 -12.60
N GLY A 63 -6.33 6.26 -12.41
CA GLY A 63 -7.09 5.05 -12.67
C GLY A 63 -7.46 4.90 -14.14
N ASN A 64 -6.49 5.10 -15.03
CA ASN A 64 -6.60 4.96 -16.49
C ASN A 64 -5.45 4.10 -17.04
N THR A 65 -5.06 3.07 -16.31
CA THR A 65 -3.99 2.13 -16.69
C THR A 65 -4.40 1.18 -17.82
N GLY A 66 -5.71 1.03 -18.06
CA GLY A 66 -6.26 0.04 -18.98
C GLY A 66 -6.48 -1.33 -18.34
N TYR A 67 -6.18 -1.49 -17.04
CA TYR A 67 -6.49 -2.69 -16.25
C TYR A 67 -7.75 -2.42 -15.42
N PRO A 68 -8.92 -2.94 -15.82
CA PRO A 68 -10.21 -2.51 -15.25
C PRO A 68 -10.30 -2.62 -13.73
N PHE A 69 -9.70 -3.67 -13.15
CA PHE A 69 -9.73 -3.89 -11.71
C PHE A 69 -8.82 -2.92 -10.93
N VAL A 70 -7.64 -2.61 -11.48
CA VAL A 70 -6.71 -1.61 -10.90
C VAL A 70 -7.36 -0.23 -10.97
N ASP A 71 -7.90 0.12 -12.15
CA ASP A 71 -8.55 1.40 -12.40
C ASP A 71 -9.76 1.63 -11.49
N ALA A 72 -10.58 0.59 -11.29
CA ALA A 72 -11.69 0.64 -10.35
C ALA A 72 -11.23 0.88 -8.90
N CYS A 73 -10.12 0.25 -8.48
CA CYS A 73 -9.58 0.42 -7.13
C CYS A 73 -9.05 1.85 -6.91
N VAL A 74 -8.31 2.41 -7.87
CA VAL A 74 -7.82 3.80 -7.78
C VAL A 74 -8.99 4.78 -7.73
N ARG A 75 -9.98 4.63 -8.61
CA ARG A 75 -11.16 5.52 -8.65
C ARG A 75 -12.00 5.41 -7.37
N CYS A 76 -12.17 4.20 -6.84
CA CYS A 76 -12.83 3.97 -5.55
C CYS A 76 -12.09 4.70 -4.42
N LEU A 77 -10.77 4.55 -4.37
CA LEU A 77 -9.94 5.22 -3.37
C LEU A 77 -10.03 6.74 -3.48
N HIS A 78 -9.99 7.31 -4.69
CA HIS A 78 -10.15 8.75 -4.90
C HIS A 78 -11.51 9.26 -4.42
N ARG A 79 -12.58 8.49 -4.64
CA ARG A 79 -13.93 8.91 -4.32
C ARG A 79 -14.24 8.82 -2.82
N HIS A 80 -13.76 7.76 -2.17
CA HIS A 80 -14.18 7.41 -0.82
C HIS A 80 -13.08 7.58 0.24
N GLY A 81 -11.82 7.72 -0.18
CA GLY A 81 -10.67 7.83 0.72
C GLY A 81 -10.37 6.57 1.52
N TRP A 82 -10.98 5.43 1.14
CA TRP A 82 -10.77 4.15 1.79
C TRP A 82 -10.87 3.00 0.79
N ILE A 83 -10.01 2.00 0.96
CA ILE A 83 -10.13 0.71 0.29
C ILE A 83 -9.59 -0.40 1.20
N ASN A 84 -10.05 -1.63 0.99
CA ASN A 84 -9.61 -2.76 1.81
C ASN A 84 -8.11 -3.06 1.66
N PHE A 85 -7.54 -3.65 2.70
CA PHE A 85 -6.10 -3.95 2.81
C PHE A 85 -5.52 -4.69 1.59
N ARG A 86 -6.24 -5.69 1.04
CA ARG A 86 -5.73 -6.47 -0.11
C ARG A 86 -5.57 -5.59 -1.34
N MET A 87 -6.48 -4.64 -1.54
CA MET A 87 -6.42 -3.75 -2.69
C MET A 87 -5.32 -2.69 -2.52
N ARG A 88 -5.03 -2.25 -1.30
CA ARG A 88 -3.87 -1.36 -1.04
C ARG A 88 -2.57 -2.02 -1.46
N ALA A 89 -2.33 -3.24 -0.97
CA ALA A 89 -1.16 -4.03 -1.36
C ALA A 89 -1.12 -4.31 -2.87
N MET A 90 -2.27 -4.58 -3.49
CA MET A 90 -2.37 -4.78 -4.95
C MET A 90 -2.00 -3.52 -5.73
N LEU A 91 -2.46 -2.33 -5.33
CA LEU A 91 -2.15 -1.07 -6.02
C LEU A 91 -0.65 -0.75 -5.97
N VAL A 92 -0.02 -0.94 -4.79
CA VAL A 92 1.44 -0.76 -4.63
C VAL A 92 2.20 -1.80 -5.45
N SER A 93 1.82 -3.08 -5.35
CA SER A 93 2.46 -4.17 -6.10
C SER A 93 2.38 -3.93 -7.60
N PHE A 94 1.21 -3.53 -8.11
CA PHE A 94 1.01 -3.25 -9.52
C PHE A 94 1.90 -2.10 -9.99
N ALA A 95 1.95 -1.00 -9.23
CA ALA A 95 2.81 0.13 -9.56
C ALA A 95 4.31 -0.27 -9.56
N CYS A 96 4.77 -0.97 -8.53
CA CYS A 96 6.19 -1.34 -8.37
C CYS A 96 6.66 -2.42 -9.36
N HIS A 97 5.80 -3.38 -9.71
CA HIS A 97 6.19 -4.55 -10.51
C HIS A 97 5.73 -4.47 -11.95
N ASN A 98 4.50 -4.07 -12.22
CA ASN A 98 3.95 -4.01 -13.58
C ASN A 98 4.30 -2.70 -14.28
N LEU A 99 4.28 -1.58 -13.54
CA LEU A 99 4.62 -0.27 -14.11
C LEU A 99 6.08 0.13 -13.89
N TRP A 100 6.82 -0.65 -13.08
CA TRP A 100 8.22 -0.41 -12.72
C TRP A 100 8.48 0.93 -12.02
N LEU A 101 7.48 1.46 -11.31
CA LEU A 101 7.58 2.72 -10.57
C LEU A 101 8.27 2.51 -9.22
N ASP A 102 9.06 3.49 -8.77
CA ASP A 102 9.64 3.46 -7.42
C ASP A 102 8.56 3.73 -6.36
N TRP A 103 8.55 2.94 -5.29
CA TRP A 103 7.60 3.07 -4.19
C TRP A 103 7.68 4.46 -3.55
N LYS A 104 8.88 5.06 -3.52
CA LYS A 104 9.09 6.41 -2.96
C LYS A 104 8.34 7.49 -3.72
N GLY A 105 8.13 7.31 -5.02
CA GLY A 105 7.36 8.25 -5.85
C GLY A 105 5.85 8.10 -5.69
N ILE A 106 5.37 6.88 -5.44
CA ILE A 106 3.93 6.57 -5.35
C ILE A 106 3.37 6.66 -3.92
N ALA A 107 4.17 6.34 -2.90
CA ALA A 107 3.71 6.25 -1.52
C ALA A 107 3.14 7.58 -0.99
N PRO A 108 3.75 8.76 -1.24
CA PRO A 108 3.18 10.04 -0.81
C PRO A 108 1.83 10.35 -1.48
N HIS A 109 1.62 9.89 -2.72
CA HIS A 109 0.36 10.08 -3.41
C HIS A 109 -0.77 9.30 -2.72
N LEU A 110 -0.55 8.01 -2.48
CA LEU A 110 -1.52 7.16 -1.77
C LEU A 110 -1.77 7.63 -0.34
N ALA A 111 -0.72 8.05 0.38
CA ALA A 111 -0.84 8.58 1.74
C ALA A 111 -1.86 9.72 1.84
N ARG A 112 -1.90 10.61 0.84
CA ARG A 112 -2.84 11.74 0.80
C ARG A 112 -4.29 11.35 0.52
N LEU A 113 -4.54 10.14 0.03
CA LEU A 113 -5.89 9.66 -0.28
C LEU A 113 -6.54 8.93 0.90
N PHE A 114 -5.75 8.32 1.78
CA PHE A 114 -6.29 7.49 2.86
C PHE A 114 -6.80 8.33 4.04
N LEU A 115 -8.10 8.22 4.34
CA LEU A 115 -8.70 8.82 5.54
C LEU A 115 -8.21 8.16 6.84
N ASP A 116 -7.80 6.90 6.74
CA ASP A 116 -7.25 6.08 7.83
C ASP A 116 -5.73 5.94 7.71
N TYR A 117 -5.05 6.95 7.15
CA TYR A 117 -3.61 6.95 6.99
C TYR A 117 -2.89 6.75 8.33
N GLU A 118 -2.03 5.74 8.38
CA GLU A 118 -1.11 5.47 9.48
C GLU A 118 0.22 5.04 8.86
N PRO A 119 1.34 5.75 9.11
CA PRO A 119 2.60 5.53 8.40
C PRO A 119 3.19 4.13 8.61
N GLY A 120 3.09 3.55 9.81
CA GLY A 120 3.62 2.21 10.10
C GLY A 120 2.93 1.12 9.28
N ILE A 121 1.62 1.23 9.10
CA ILE A 121 0.79 0.38 8.25
C ILE A 121 1.01 0.71 6.76
N HIS A 122 1.17 1.98 6.39
CA HIS A 122 1.28 2.42 5.00
C HIS A 122 2.57 1.94 4.33
N TYR A 123 3.73 2.14 4.97
CA TYR A 123 5.03 1.78 4.38
C TYR A 123 5.36 0.28 4.45
N THR A 124 4.54 -0.51 5.15
CA THR A 124 4.70 -1.96 5.26
C THR A 124 3.81 -2.77 4.33
N GLN A 125 2.84 -2.11 3.68
CA GLN A 125 1.91 -2.69 2.71
C GLN A 125 2.46 -2.67 1.30
#